data_AF-B4VY99-F1
#
_entry.id   AF-B4VY99-F1
#
_cell.length_a   1.000
_cell.length_b   1.000
_cell.length_c   1.000
_cell.angle_alpha   90.00
_cell.angle_beta   90.00
_cell.angle_gamma   90.00
#
_symmetry.space_group_name_H-M   'P 1'
#
loop_
_entity.id
_entity.type
_entity.pdbx_description
1 polymer ?
#
loop_
_entity_poly.entity_id
_entity_poly.type
_entity_poly.pdbx_seq_one_letter_code
_entity_poly.pdbx_strand_id
1 'polypeptide(L)'
;MSREQVQALAQDYGLDWQIDQVNRLMAMVGGQPYLVQEAMKQIGQKLVTLEEVLATAATPRGIYRDYLLMYGQKLHQSPDLVAAFNQVVGVNHSVRLNLEVADVLENLGLVRWEGDGVSPRYELFRRYFESRIESGG
;
A
#
# COMPACT_ATOMS: atom_id res chain seq x y z
N MET A 1 -12.02 0.07 -3.36
CA MET A 1 -12.56 0.49 -4.67
C MET A 1 -12.36 -0.65 -5.65
N SER A 2 -13.42 -1.02 -6.37
CA SER A 2 -13.30 -1.96 -7.50
C SER A 2 -12.63 -1.26 -8.69
N ARG A 3 -12.19 -2.03 -9.69
CA ARG A 3 -11.57 -1.47 -10.90
C ARG A 3 -12.51 -0.53 -11.64
N GLU A 4 -13.80 -0.86 -11.68
CA GLU A 4 -14.86 -0.08 -12.31
C GLU A 4 -15.02 1.28 -11.60
N GLN A 5 -14.96 1.28 -10.27
CA GLN A 5 -15.00 2.52 -9.49
C GLN A 5 -13.77 3.39 -9.72
N VAL A 6 -12.58 2.79 -9.84
CA VAL A 6 -11.34 3.53 -10.16
C VAL A 6 -11.39 4.10 -11.58
N GLN A 7 -11.93 3.35 -12.54
CA GLN A 7 -12.11 3.79 -13.92
C GLN A 7 -13.07 4.97 -14.01
N ALA A 8 -14.22 4.91 -13.33
CA ALA A 8 -15.17 6.01 -13.26
C ALA A 8 -14.54 7.25 -12.60
N LEU A 9 -13.80 7.06 -11.50
CA LEU A 9 -13.09 8.16 -10.84
C LEU A 9 -12.05 8.81 -11.76
N ALA A 10 -11.32 8.04 -12.57
CA ALA A 10 -10.38 8.62 -13.54
C ALA A 10 -11.08 9.59 -14.51
N GLN A 11 -12.28 9.23 -14.98
CA GLN A 11 -13.08 10.10 -15.85
C GLN A 11 -13.52 11.38 -15.14
N ASP A 12 -13.91 11.31 -13.86
CA ASP A 12 -14.27 12.50 -13.07
C ASP A 12 -13.11 13.50 -12.92
N TYR A 13 -11.87 12.99 -12.94
CA TYR A 13 -10.64 13.80 -12.94
C TYR A 13 -10.17 14.18 -14.35
N GLY A 14 -10.93 13.88 -15.40
CA GLY A 14 -10.61 14.20 -16.79
C GLY A 14 -9.48 13.35 -17.38
N LEU A 15 -9.22 12.17 -16.81
CA LEU A 15 -8.19 11.24 -17.26
C LEU A 15 -8.80 10.20 -18.20
N ASP A 16 -8.29 10.13 -19.42
CA ASP A 16 -8.67 9.09 -20.40
C ASP A 16 -7.89 7.78 -20.16
N TRP A 17 -8.02 7.24 -18.95
CA TRP A 17 -7.31 6.02 -18.57
C TRP A 17 -7.92 4.78 -19.23
N GLN A 18 -7.07 3.92 -19.72
CA GLN A 18 -7.38 2.56 -20.12
C GLN A 18 -7.32 1.62 -18.92
N ILE A 19 -7.92 0.45 -19.07
CA ILE A 19 -7.98 -0.58 -18.02
C ILE A 19 -6.59 -0.96 -17.50
N ASP A 20 -5.55 -0.89 -18.33
CA ASP A 20 -4.17 -1.18 -17.94
C ASP A 20 -3.62 -0.16 -16.94
N GLN A 21 -3.95 1.13 -17.08
CA GLN A 21 -3.54 2.16 -16.13
C GLN A 21 -4.23 1.97 -14.78
N VAL A 22 -5.53 1.63 -14.80
CA VAL A 22 -6.28 1.24 -13.60
C VAL A 22 -5.65 0.02 -12.94
N ASN A 23 -5.34 -1.02 -13.70
CA ASN A 23 -4.72 -2.25 -13.20
C ASN A 23 -3.35 -1.98 -12.57
N ARG A 24 -2.51 -1.14 -13.19
CA ARG A 24 -1.19 -0.77 -12.65
C ARG A 24 -1.31 -0.03 -11.32
N LEU A 25 -2.21 0.95 -11.21
CA LEU A 25 -2.45 1.65 -9.95
C LEU A 25 -3.00 0.67 -8.89
N MET A 26 -4.00 -0.12 -9.26
CA MET A 26 -4.62 -1.11 -8.37
C MET A 26 -3.64 -2.17 -7.88
N ALA A 27 -2.69 -2.61 -8.71
CA ALA A 27 -1.63 -3.51 -8.29
C ALA A 27 -0.75 -2.91 -7.19
N MET A 28 -0.52 -1.59 -7.22
CA MET A 28 0.24 -0.88 -6.19
C MET A 28 -0.56 -0.66 -4.90
N VAL A 29 -1.80 -0.17 -4.99
CA VAL A 29 -2.56 0.35 -3.83
C VAL A 29 -3.82 -0.45 -3.45
N GLY A 30 -4.12 -1.53 -4.18
CA GLY A 30 -5.25 -2.44 -3.98
C GLY A 30 -6.64 -1.81 -3.87
N GLY A 31 -6.82 -0.61 -4.40
CA GLY A 31 -8.10 0.09 -4.40
C GLY A 31 -8.45 0.78 -3.09
N GLN A 32 -7.48 1.04 -2.21
CA GLN A 32 -7.72 1.83 -1.01
C GLN A 32 -8.20 3.25 -1.42
N PRO A 33 -9.40 3.70 -0.97
CA PRO A 33 -10.03 4.91 -1.52
C PRO A 33 -9.17 6.17 -1.44
N TYR A 34 -8.50 6.39 -0.31
CA TYR A 34 -7.64 7.56 -0.11
C TYR A 34 -6.43 7.54 -1.05
N LEU A 35 -5.72 6.42 -1.18
CA LEU A 35 -4.56 6.27 -2.06
C LEU A 35 -4.95 6.47 -3.53
N VAL A 36 -6.07 5.87 -3.96
CA VAL A 36 -6.58 6.06 -5.31
C VAL A 36 -6.95 7.53 -5.55
N GLN A 37 -7.71 8.15 -4.66
CA GLN A 37 -8.12 9.55 -4.79
C GLN A 37 -6.92 10.50 -4.84
N GLU A 38 -5.89 10.26 -4.02
CA GLU A 38 -4.68 11.09 -4.02
C GLU A 38 -3.92 10.98 -5.35
N ALA A 39 -3.78 9.76 -5.91
CA ALA A 39 -3.21 9.59 -7.25
C ALA A 39 -4.04 10.30 -8.33
N MET A 40 -5.35 10.08 -8.35
CA MET A 40 -6.23 10.70 -9.35
C MET A 40 -6.16 12.23 -9.29
N LYS A 41 -6.18 12.79 -8.08
CA LYS A 41 -6.07 14.23 -7.85
C LYS A 41 -4.77 14.80 -8.40
N GLN A 42 -3.62 14.24 -8.04
CA GLN A 42 -2.34 14.80 -8.46
C GLN A 42 -2.09 14.61 -9.97
N ILE A 43 -2.54 13.49 -10.53
CA ILE A 43 -2.42 13.22 -11.98
C ILE A 43 -3.38 14.09 -12.78
N GLY A 44 -4.64 14.25 -12.34
CA GLY A 44 -5.62 15.14 -12.96
C GLY A 44 -5.19 16.61 -12.95
N GLN A 45 -4.47 17.03 -11.90
CA GLN A 45 -3.85 18.35 -11.81
C GLN A 45 -2.55 18.49 -12.62
N LYS A 46 -2.11 17.43 -13.31
CA LYS A 46 -0.87 17.37 -14.09
C LYS A 46 0.39 17.66 -13.27
N LEU A 47 0.36 17.38 -11.96
CA LEU A 47 1.51 17.55 -11.07
C LEU A 47 2.49 16.39 -11.20
N VAL A 48 1.98 15.20 -11.50
CA VAL A 48 2.73 13.95 -11.67
C VAL A 48 2.06 13.07 -12.72
N THR A 49 2.83 12.16 -13.30
CA THR A 49 2.36 11.08 -14.17
C THR A 49 2.08 9.80 -13.38
N LEU A 50 1.34 8.85 -13.97
CA LEU A 50 1.16 7.52 -13.37
C LEU A 50 2.51 6.82 -13.17
N GLU A 51 3.42 6.96 -14.13
CA GLU A 51 4.78 6.41 -14.09
C GLU A 51 5.55 6.93 -12.88
N GLU A 52 5.52 8.24 -12.63
CA GLU A 52 6.17 8.87 -11.47
C GLU A 52 5.51 8.44 -10.16
N VAL A 53 4.18 8.34 -10.11
CA VAL A 53 3.46 7.82 -8.94
C VAL A 53 3.93 6.41 -8.64
N LEU A 54 3.96 5.50 -9.61
CA LEU A 54 4.36 4.11 -9.39
C LEU A 54 5.84 3.97 -9.02
N ALA A 55 6.72 4.78 -9.63
CA ALA A 55 8.14 4.77 -9.34
C ALA A 55 8.46 5.28 -7.93
N THR A 56 7.70 6.26 -7.44
CA THR A 56 7.94 6.91 -6.15
C THR A 56 7.01 6.45 -5.03
N ALA A 57 5.98 5.64 -5.33
CA ALA A 57 4.89 5.27 -4.43
C ALA A 57 5.38 4.84 -3.03
N ALA A 58 6.38 3.97 -2.99
CA ALA A 58 6.95 3.40 -1.77
C ALA A 58 8.19 4.16 -1.24
N THR A 59 8.35 5.44 -1.60
CA THR A 59 9.51 6.26 -1.24
C THR A 59 9.12 7.47 -0.39
N PRO A 60 10.05 8.05 0.38
CA PRO A 60 9.81 9.31 1.09
C PRO A 60 9.47 10.52 0.20
N ARG A 61 9.68 10.40 -1.13
CA ARG A 61 9.40 11.47 -2.10
C ARG A 61 8.06 11.28 -2.81
N GLY A 62 7.43 10.12 -2.63
CA GLY A 62 6.17 9.79 -3.28
C GLY A 62 4.96 10.44 -2.63
N ILE A 63 3.87 10.46 -3.38
CA ILE A 63 2.59 11.07 -3.00
C ILE A 63 1.94 10.42 -1.77
N TYR A 64 2.37 9.21 -1.41
CA TYR A 64 1.84 8.44 -0.29
C TYR A 64 2.69 8.52 0.98
N ARG A 65 3.70 9.41 1.02
CA ARG A 65 4.64 9.54 2.14
C ARG A 65 3.93 9.64 3.48
N ASP A 66 3.00 10.58 3.63
CA ASP A 66 2.36 10.85 4.92
C ASP A 66 1.49 9.68 5.38
N TYR A 67 0.81 9.02 4.45
CA TYR A 67 0.07 7.80 4.70
C TYR A 67 0.98 6.70 5.24
N LEU A 68 2.13 6.48 4.58
CA LEU A 68 3.10 5.47 4.98
C LEU A 68 3.76 5.78 6.33
N LEU A 69 4.07 7.06 6.60
CA LEU A 69 4.62 7.49 7.88
C LEU A 69 3.63 7.28 9.04
N MET A 70 2.34 7.57 8.83
CA MET A 70 1.30 7.28 9.81
C MET A 70 1.27 5.80 10.19
N TYR A 71 1.38 4.90 9.20
CA TYR A 71 1.42 3.46 9.46
C TYR A 71 2.70 3.00 10.15
N GLY A 72 3.85 3.57 9.79
CA GLY A 72 5.10 3.31 10.50
C GLY A 72 5.03 3.72 11.98
N GLN A 73 4.43 4.88 12.27
CA GLN A 73 4.22 5.31 13.66
C GLN A 73 3.30 4.36 14.45
N LYS A 74 2.24 3.83 13.82
CA LYS A 74 1.35 2.84 14.45
C LYS A 74 2.08 1.53 14.77
N LEU A 75 2.91 1.04 13.83
CA LEU A 75 3.72 -0.16 14.04
C LEU A 75 4.71 0.02 15.18
N HIS A 76 5.42 1.16 15.23
CA HIS A 76 6.43 1.44 16.25
C HIS A 76 5.87 1.55 17.69
N GLN A 77 4.55 1.53 17.88
CA GLN A 77 3.95 1.46 19.21
C GLN A 77 4.15 0.09 19.89
N SER A 78 4.48 -0.96 19.12
CA SER A 78 4.74 -2.29 19.65
C SER A 78 5.90 -2.97 18.89
N PRO A 79 6.99 -3.36 19.59
CA PRO A 79 8.07 -4.13 18.99
C PRO A 79 7.60 -5.43 18.33
N ASP A 80 6.57 -6.08 18.90
CA ASP A 80 6.02 -7.32 18.36
C ASP A 80 5.31 -7.09 17.02
N LEU A 81 4.59 -5.97 16.87
CA LEU A 81 3.96 -5.60 15.60
C LEU A 81 5.01 -5.31 14.53
N VAL A 82 6.10 -4.62 14.89
CA VAL A 82 7.22 -4.35 13.97
C VAL A 82 7.87 -5.65 13.51
N ALA A 83 8.25 -6.51 14.47
CA ALA A 83 8.91 -7.77 14.17
C ALA A 83 8.04 -8.70 13.31
N ALA A 84 6.75 -8.80 13.64
CA ALA A 84 5.81 -9.62 12.89
C ALA A 84 5.55 -9.06 11.49
N PHE A 85 5.35 -7.75 11.35
CA PHE A 85 5.12 -7.16 10.04
C PHE A 85 6.35 -7.22 9.14
N ASN A 86 7.56 -7.08 9.70
CA ASN A 86 8.82 -7.30 8.96
C ASN A 86 8.95 -8.73 8.43
N GLN A 87 8.49 -9.74 9.17
CA GLN A 87 8.44 -11.11 8.66
C GLN A 87 7.50 -11.21 7.46
N VAL A 88 6.33 -10.57 7.53
CA VAL A 88 5.31 -10.61 6.47
C VAL A 88 5.80 -9.93 5.18
N VAL A 89 6.49 -8.78 5.28
CA VAL A 89 6.99 -8.05 4.11
C VAL A 89 8.31 -8.58 3.56
N GLY A 90 9.07 -9.37 4.35
CA GLY A 90 10.35 -9.94 3.95
C GLY A 90 10.27 -11.24 3.15
N VAL A 91 9.08 -11.78 2.90
CA VAL A 91 8.89 -13.01 2.14
C VAL A 91 7.82 -12.89 1.06
N ASN A 92 7.87 -13.78 0.07
CA ASN A 92 6.94 -13.84 -1.07
C ASN A 92 5.71 -14.74 -0.83
N HIS A 93 5.49 -15.22 0.39
CA HIS A 93 4.42 -16.15 0.74
C HIS A 93 3.72 -15.75 2.04
N SER A 94 2.55 -16.32 2.31
CA SER A 94 1.80 -16.08 3.54
C SER A 94 2.59 -16.53 4.78
N VAL A 95 2.68 -15.69 5.80
CA VAL A 95 3.39 -15.99 7.06
C VAL A 95 2.39 -16.31 8.14
N ARG A 96 2.61 -17.42 8.87
CA ARG A 96 1.84 -17.72 10.08
C ARG A 96 2.38 -16.89 11.24
N LEU A 97 1.54 -16.02 11.77
CA LEU A 97 1.83 -15.23 12.96
C LEU A 97 1.01 -15.75 14.14
N ASN A 98 1.33 -15.26 15.34
CA ASN A 98 0.41 -15.37 16.46
C ASN A 98 -0.92 -14.68 16.10
N LEU A 99 -2.05 -15.30 16.44
CA LEU A 99 -3.40 -14.82 16.13
C LEU A 99 -3.65 -13.39 16.60
N GLU A 100 -3.27 -13.05 17.83
CA GLU A 100 -3.49 -11.70 18.38
C GLU A 100 -2.73 -10.63 17.56
N VAL A 101 -1.49 -10.94 17.18
CA VAL A 101 -0.66 -10.06 16.36
C VAL A 101 -1.21 -9.95 14.93
N ALA A 102 -1.65 -11.08 14.35
CA ALA A 102 -2.24 -11.11 13.02
C ALA A 102 -3.53 -10.29 12.95
N ASP A 103 -4.41 -10.43 13.93
CA ASP A 103 -5.67 -9.70 14.04
C ASP A 103 -5.44 -8.20 14.18
N VAL A 104 -4.46 -7.78 15.00
CA VAL A 104 -4.10 -6.36 15.11
C VAL A 104 -3.59 -5.81 13.78
N LEU A 105 -2.68 -6.52 13.10
CA LEU A 105 -2.16 -6.09 11.80
C LEU A 105 -3.26 -6.03 10.72
N GLU A 106 -4.21 -6.96 10.74
CA GLU A 106 -5.35 -6.96 9.82
C GLU A 106 -6.31 -5.80 10.11
N ASN A 107 -6.61 -5.53 11.39
CA ASN A 107 -7.46 -4.42 11.82
C ASN A 107 -6.84 -3.05 11.48
N LEU A 108 -5.52 -2.94 11.52
CA LEU A 108 -4.80 -1.78 11.00
C LEU A 108 -4.92 -1.67 9.47
N GLY A 109 -5.22 -2.77 8.78
CA GLY A 109 -5.31 -2.84 7.33
C GLY A 109 -3.96 -3.01 6.65
N LEU A 110 -2.94 -3.47 7.37
CA LEU A 110 -1.59 -3.69 6.85
C LEU A 110 -1.45 -5.05 6.16
N VAL A 111 -2.19 -6.05 6.65
CA VAL A 111 -2.19 -7.42 6.12
C VAL A 111 -3.59 -7.88 5.72
N ARG A 112 -3.66 -9.04 5.08
CA ARG A 112 -4.88 -9.80 4.83
C ARG A 112 -4.62 -11.28 5.07
N TRP A 113 -5.65 -12.04 5.44
CA TRP A 113 -5.54 -13.49 5.55
C TRP A 113 -5.43 -14.16 4.18
N GLU A 114 -4.53 -15.12 4.11
CA GLU A 114 -4.35 -16.05 2.99
C GLU A 114 -4.19 -17.46 3.57
N GLY A 115 -5.28 -18.23 3.55
CA GLY A 115 -5.32 -19.53 4.22
C GLY A 115 -5.20 -19.37 5.74
N ASP A 116 -4.15 -19.96 6.32
CA ASP A 116 -3.85 -19.89 7.76
C ASP A 116 -2.70 -18.94 8.12
N GLY A 117 -2.23 -18.16 7.15
CA GLY A 117 -1.25 -17.10 7.36
C GLY A 117 -1.76 -15.75 6.84
N VAL A 118 -0.88 -14.75 6.93
CA VAL A 118 -1.17 -13.40 6.44
C VAL A 118 -0.14 -12.96 5.40
N SER A 119 -0.59 -12.11 4.47
CA SER A 119 0.26 -11.45 3.48
C SER A 119 0.08 -9.93 3.52
N PRO A 120 1.02 -9.13 3.01
CA PRO A 120 0.84 -7.69 2.91
C PRO A 120 -0.44 -7.36 2.11
N ARG A 121 -1.27 -6.45 2.62
CA ARG A 121 -2.55 -6.14 1.97
C ARG A 121 -2.34 -5.49 0.58
N TYR A 122 -1.32 -4.65 0.46
CA TYR A 122 -0.98 -3.91 -0.75
C TYR A 122 0.53 -3.96 -1.03
N GLU A 123 0.89 -3.98 -2.31
CA GLU A 123 2.29 -3.91 -2.75
C GLU A 123 2.99 -2.64 -2.25
N LEU A 124 2.25 -1.54 -2.13
CA LEU A 124 2.74 -0.29 -1.56
C LEU A 124 3.36 -0.49 -0.17
N PHE A 125 2.66 -1.18 0.72
CA PHE A 125 3.18 -1.43 2.07
C PHE A 125 4.38 -2.35 2.03
N ARG A 126 4.29 -3.44 1.26
CA ARG A 126 5.39 -4.38 1.10
C ARG A 126 6.68 -3.64 0.70
N ARG A 127 6.67 -2.93 -0.43
CA ARG A 127 7.86 -2.23 -0.94
C ARG A 127 8.42 -1.20 0.04
N TYR A 128 7.54 -0.44 0.70
CA TYR A 128 7.96 0.61 1.61
C TYR A 128 8.61 0.04 2.88
N PHE A 129 8.00 -0.98 3.49
CA PHE A 129 8.51 -1.52 4.75
C PHE A 129 9.67 -2.50 4.53
N GLU A 130 9.66 -3.28 3.45
CA GLU A 130 10.77 -4.17 3.04
C GLU A 130 12.08 -3.39 2.87
N SER A 131 12.06 -2.23 2.20
CA SER A 131 13.26 -1.39 2.01
C SER A 131 13.81 -0.78 3.31
N ARG A 132 13.09 -0.92 4.43
CA ARG A 132 13.46 -0.36 5.75
C ARG A 132 13.85 -1.44 6.75
N ILE A 133 13.70 -2.71 6.41
CA ILE A 133 14.21 -3.83 7.22
C ILE A 133 15.73 -3.69 7.39
N GLU A 134 16.43 -3.26 6.34
CA GLU A 134 17.90 -3.10 6.34
C GLU A 134 18.40 -1.85 7.07
N SER A 135 17.52 -0.92 7.44
CA SER A 135 17.87 0.33 8.13
C SER A 135 17.74 0.24 9.66
N GLY A 136 17.35 -0.92 10.19
CA GLY A 136 17.29 -1.22 11.62
C GLY A 136 18.54 -1.98 12.08
N GLY A 137 19.69 -1.29 12.10
CA GLY A 137 20.94 -1.73 12.72
C GLY A 137 21.44 -0.68 13.70
#